data_AF-A0A2N1PDR1-F1
#
_entry.id   AF-A0A2N1PDR1-F1
#
_cell.length_a   1.000
_cell.length_b   1.000
_cell.length_c   1.000
_cell.angle_alpha   90.00
_cell.angle_beta   90.00
_cell.angle_gamma   90.00
#
_symmetry.space_group_name_H-M   'P 1'
#
loop_
_entity.id
_entity.type
_entity.pdbx_description
1 polymer ?
#
loop_
_entity_poly.entity_id
_entity_poly.type
_entity_poly.pdbx_seq_one_letter_code
_entity_poly.pdbx_strand_id
1 'polypeptide(L)'
;MKLQYGIFKSLNNPIEVQESESKTVEIHSMNQTSYLAKFAGKGQFAVWTSDSKSYKLLIEDGYYKAMRDLYGKRVNQVWINFYERADKIRFGLMYKMVFPMIGLAMILALIFSSVESLQQYQSYGLIGILAIVLITNMVQTSLMRKKIEAARTESIKSIKLIVGEAK
;
A
#
# COMPACT_ATOMS: atom_id res chain seq x y z
N MET A 1 -4.05 -6.54 2.23
CA MET A 1 -4.07 -5.10 2.54
C MET A 1 -5.49 -4.56 2.63
N LYS A 2 -5.84 -3.88 3.73
CA LYS A 2 -7.02 -3.00 3.73
C LYS A 2 -6.67 -1.71 3.01
N LEU A 3 -7.46 -1.35 2.01
CA LEU A 3 -7.33 -0.12 1.23
C LEU A 3 -8.61 0.70 1.41
N GLN A 4 -8.49 1.90 1.99
CA GLN A 4 -9.61 2.83 2.15
C GLN A 4 -10.89 2.15 2.66
N TYR A 5 -10.75 1.38 3.73
CA TYR A 5 -11.77 0.44 4.21
C TYR A 5 -13.13 1.10 4.53
N GLY A 6 -13.14 2.35 4.99
CA GLY A 6 -14.37 3.11 5.18
C GLY A 6 -15.17 3.29 3.89
N ILE A 7 -14.49 3.56 2.78
CA ILE A 7 -15.10 3.69 1.46
C ILE A 7 -15.59 2.32 0.99
N PHE A 8 -14.75 1.28 1.10
CA PHE A 8 -15.09 -0.09 0.73
C PHE A 8 -16.44 -0.55 1.31
N LYS A 9 -16.71 -0.23 2.58
CA LYS A 9 -17.96 -0.58 3.27
C LYS A 9 -19.19 0.15 2.76
N SER A 10 -19.03 1.38 2.27
CA SER A 10 -20.15 2.19 1.77
C SER A 10 -20.58 1.83 0.34
N LEU A 11 -19.78 1.06 -0.39
CA LEU A 11 -20.04 0.69 -1.77
C LEU A 11 -20.83 -0.62 -1.82
N ASN A 12 -22.08 -0.59 -2.30
CA ASN A 12 -22.95 -1.78 -2.34
C ASN A 12 -23.53 -2.10 -3.72
N ASN A 13 -23.53 -1.14 -4.66
CA ASN A 13 -24.19 -1.26 -5.96
C ASN A 13 -23.14 -1.28 -7.08
N PRO A 14 -22.53 -2.44 -7.40
CA PRO A 14 -21.56 -2.54 -8.47
C PRO A 14 -22.23 -2.39 -9.84
N ILE A 15 -21.54 -1.69 -10.75
CA ILE A 15 -21.91 -1.62 -12.17
C ILE A 15 -21.42 -2.83 -12.95
N GLU A 16 -20.35 -3.47 -12.49
CA GLU A 16 -19.78 -4.67 -13.08
C GLU A 16 -19.09 -5.48 -11.98
N VAL A 17 -19.23 -6.81 -12.05
CA VAL A 17 -18.52 -7.74 -11.17
C VAL A 17 -17.64 -8.63 -12.03
N GLN A 18 -16.35 -8.62 -11.74
CA GLN A 18 -15.36 -9.44 -12.41
C GLN A 18 -14.86 -10.51 -11.44
N GLU A 19 -15.19 -11.76 -11.72
CA GLU A 19 -14.67 -12.90 -10.98
C GLU A 19 -13.35 -13.35 -11.59
N SER A 20 -12.28 -13.38 -10.81
CA SER A 20 -10.98 -13.97 -11.17
C SER A 20 -10.72 -15.21 -10.31
N GLU A 21 -9.88 -16.14 -10.79
CA GLU A 21 -9.64 -17.46 -10.17
C GLU A 21 -9.24 -17.41 -8.68
N SER A 22 -8.77 -16.26 -8.19
CA SER A 22 -8.42 -16.08 -6.78
C SER A 22 -9.26 -15.04 -6.03
N LYS A 23 -9.94 -14.10 -6.70
CA LYS A 23 -10.62 -12.94 -6.06
C LYS A 23 -11.71 -12.31 -6.94
N THR A 24 -12.68 -11.68 -6.28
CA THR A 24 -13.73 -10.88 -6.91
C THR A 24 -13.35 -9.40 -6.91
N VAL A 25 -13.51 -8.75 -8.07
CA VAL A 25 -13.40 -7.30 -8.25
C VAL A 25 -14.78 -6.74 -8.58
N GLU A 26 -15.28 -5.87 -7.72
CA GLU A 26 -16.49 -5.11 -8.00
C GLU A 26 -16.12 -3.73 -8.52
N ILE A 27 -16.67 -3.34 -9.66
CA ILE A 27 -16.50 -2.00 -10.22
C ILE A 27 -17.73 -1.19 -9.83
N HIS A 28 -17.51 -0.02 -9.25
CA HIS A 28 -18.54 0.90 -8.78
C HIS A 28 -18.37 2.25 -9.48
N SER A 29 -19.48 2.87 -9.86
CA SER A 29 -19.49 4.22 -10.42
C SER A 29 -19.17 5.24 -9.35
N MET A 30 -18.17 6.09 -9.59
CA MET A 30 -17.83 7.21 -8.70
C MET A 30 -18.91 8.29 -8.74
N ASN A 31 -19.54 8.48 -9.90
CA ASN A 31 -20.54 9.51 -10.18
C ASN A 31 -21.81 9.31 -9.35
N GLN A 32 -22.09 8.06 -8.97
CA GLN A 32 -23.22 7.69 -8.11
C GLN A 32 -22.92 7.81 -6.61
N THR A 33 -21.75 8.36 -6.24
CA THR A 33 -21.31 8.46 -4.84
C THR A 33 -20.89 9.88 -4.48
N SER A 34 -20.90 10.21 -3.19
CA SER A 34 -20.37 11.49 -2.67
C SER A 34 -18.85 11.63 -2.83
N TYR A 35 -18.16 10.58 -3.27
CA TYR A 35 -16.71 10.56 -3.40
C TYR A 35 -16.20 11.21 -4.69
N LEU A 36 -17.06 11.47 -5.67
CA LEU A 36 -16.65 12.13 -6.92
C LEU A 36 -15.95 13.46 -6.65
N ALA A 37 -16.60 14.39 -5.93
CA ALA A 37 -16.01 15.70 -5.64
C ALA A 37 -14.69 15.58 -4.87
N LYS A 38 -14.58 14.60 -3.96
CA LYS A 38 -13.39 14.37 -3.14
C LYS A 38 -12.17 13.92 -3.96
N PHE A 39 -12.39 13.10 -4.99
CA PHE A 39 -11.31 12.51 -5.78
C PHE A 39 -11.05 13.23 -7.10
N ALA A 40 -12.11 13.68 -7.78
CA ALA A 40 -12.01 14.47 -9.00
C ALA A 40 -11.23 15.78 -8.76
N GLY A 41 -11.46 16.46 -7.63
CA GLY A 41 -10.70 17.66 -7.24
C GLY A 41 -9.19 17.42 -7.05
N LYS A 42 -8.75 16.16 -6.97
CA LYS A 42 -7.34 15.74 -6.88
C LYS A 42 -6.83 15.10 -8.18
N GLY A 43 -7.62 15.16 -9.27
CA GLY A 43 -7.32 14.47 -10.53
C GLY A 43 -7.34 12.94 -10.43
N GLN A 44 -8.01 12.38 -9.41
CA GLN A 44 -8.11 10.94 -9.20
C GLN A 44 -9.45 10.44 -9.73
N PHE A 45 -9.43 9.78 -10.89
CA PHE A 45 -10.63 9.27 -11.55
C PHE A 45 -10.88 7.77 -11.33
N ALA A 46 -9.92 7.07 -10.72
CA ALA A 46 -10.02 5.66 -10.38
C ALA A 46 -9.35 5.40 -9.03
N VAL A 47 -10.07 4.70 -8.14
CA VAL A 47 -9.67 4.50 -6.75
C VAL A 47 -9.92 3.06 -6.34
N TRP A 48 -8.85 2.36 -5.97
CA TRP A 48 -8.94 0.99 -5.44
C TRP A 48 -9.21 1.00 -3.93
N THR A 49 -10.14 0.14 -3.52
CA THR A 49 -10.49 -0.11 -2.12
C THR A 49 -10.55 -1.61 -1.85
N SER A 50 -10.29 -2.03 -0.61
CA SER A 50 -10.22 -3.45 -0.25
C SER A 50 -10.37 -3.65 1.26
N ASP A 51 -10.95 -4.78 1.65
CA ASP A 51 -10.95 -5.29 3.02
C ASP A 51 -9.84 -6.34 3.28
N SER A 52 -8.95 -6.55 2.32
CA SER A 52 -7.93 -7.61 2.19
C SER A 52 -8.38 -8.91 1.51
N LYS A 53 -9.68 -9.18 1.43
CA LYS A 53 -10.22 -10.38 0.76
C LYS A 53 -10.78 -10.02 -0.61
N SER A 54 -11.64 -9.00 -0.65
CA SER A 54 -12.29 -8.52 -1.87
C SER A 54 -11.77 -7.14 -2.25
N TYR A 55 -11.90 -6.80 -3.53
CA TYR A 55 -11.46 -5.52 -4.07
C TYR A 55 -12.64 -4.82 -4.72
N LYS A 56 -12.78 -3.52 -4.45
CA LYS A 56 -13.75 -2.66 -5.14
C LYS A 56 -13.00 -1.51 -5.80
N LEU A 57 -13.24 -1.34 -7.09
CA LEU A 57 -12.73 -0.24 -7.88
C LEU A 57 -13.82 0.82 -8.01
N LEU A 58 -13.57 2.01 -7.46
CA LEU A 58 -14.44 3.17 -7.64
C LEU A 58 -13.89 4.01 -8.79
N ILE A 59 -14.64 4.15 -9.88
CA ILE A 59 -14.16 4.78 -11.11
C ILE A 59 -15.18 5.75 -11.70
N GLU A 60 -14.71 6.89 -12.20
CA GLU A 60 -15.55 7.87 -12.88
C GLU A 60 -16.05 7.30 -14.22
N ASP A 61 -17.32 7.50 -14.55
CA ASP A 61 -17.99 6.83 -15.66
C ASP A 61 -17.39 7.18 -17.02
N GLY A 62 -17.10 8.46 -17.28
CA GLY A 62 -16.48 8.92 -18.51
C GLY A 62 -15.07 8.33 -18.69
N TYR A 63 -14.30 8.33 -17.62
CA TYR A 63 -12.97 7.74 -17.59
C TYR A 63 -12.99 6.22 -17.78
N TYR A 64 -13.94 5.51 -17.17
CA TYR A 64 -14.11 4.07 -17.36
C TYR A 64 -14.45 3.74 -18.82
N LYS A 65 -15.35 4.51 -19.44
CA LYS A 65 -15.71 4.32 -20.86
C LYS A 65 -14.50 4.53 -21.78
N ALA A 66 -13.70 5.57 -21.54
CA ALA A 66 -12.54 5.88 -22.38
C ALA A 66 -11.38 4.88 -22.20
N MET A 67 -11.22 4.32 -20.99
CA MET A 67 -10.06 3.49 -20.62
C MET A 67 -10.45 2.04 -20.29
N ARG A 68 -11.58 1.55 -20.81
CA ARG A 68 -12.17 0.27 -20.43
C ARG A 68 -11.19 -0.90 -20.51
N ASP A 69 -10.34 -0.93 -21.53
CA ASP A 69 -9.34 -1.98 -21.74
C ASP A 69 -8.31 -2.07 -20.60
N LEU A 70 -8.04 -0.96 -19.90
CA LEU A 70 -7.15 -0.92 -18.72
C LEU A 70 -7.81 -1.43 -17.45
N TYR A 71 -9.08 -1.81 -17.50
CA TYR A 71 -9.86 -2.28 -16.36
C TYR A 71 -10.54 -3.62 -16.66
N GLY A 72 -10.09 -4.32 -17.70
CA GLY A 72 -10.47 -5.70 -17.95
C GLY A 72 -9.94 -6.65 -16.87
N LYS A 73 -10.58 -7.81 -16.75
CA LYS A 73 -10.28 -8.85 -15.76
C LYS A 73 -8.78 -9.17 -15.64
N ARG A 74 -8.07 -9.38 -16.76
CA ARG A 74 -6.62 -9.68 -16.77
C ARG A 74 -5.78 -8.53 -16.20
N VAL A 75 -6.10 -7.29 -16.55
CA VAL A 75 -5.39 -6.10 -16.08
C VAL A 75 -5.64 -5.85 -14.60
N ASN A 76 -6.89 -6.00 -14.16
CA ASN A 76 -7.26 -5.87 -12.75
C ASN A 76 -6.55 -6.90 -11.86
N GLN A 77 -6.36 -8.14 -12.34
CA GLN A 77 -5.55 -9.13 -11.62
C GLN A 77 -4.10 -8.66 -11.41
N VAL A 78 -3.48 -8.02 -12.42
CA VAL A 78 -2.13 -7.46 -12.29
C VAL A 78 -2.08 -6.37 -11.22
N TRP A 79 -3.08 -5.49 -11.17
CA TRP A 79 -3.17 -4.46 -10.13
C TRP A 79 -3.36 -5.04 -8.73
N ILE A 80 -4.20 -6.06 -8.58
CA ILE A 80 -4.38 -6.77 -7.31
C ILE A 80 -3.04 -7.36 -6.84
N ASN A 81 -2.35 -8.08 -7.71
CA ASN A 81 -1.05 -8.69 -7.41
C ASN A 81 -0.01 -7.61 -7.00
N PHE A 82 -0.03 -6.45 -7.65
CA PHE A 82 0.79 -5.31 -7.26
C PHE A 82 0.48 -4.86 -5.82
N TYR A 83 -0.79 -4.63 -5.48
CA TYR A 83 -1.17 -4.18 -4.15
C TYR A 83 -0.79 -5.19 -3.07
N GLU A 84 -0.96 -6.49 -3.34
CA GLU A 84 -0.52 -7.53 -2.41
C GLU A 84 0.99 -7.57 -2.23
N ARG A 85 1.75 -7.42 -3.32
CA ARG A 85 3.21 -7.38 -3.26
C ARG A 85 3.70 -6.14 -2.50
N ALA A 86 3.08 -4.99 -2.74
CA ALA A 86 3.36 -3.76 -2.01
C ALA A 86 3.09 -3.93 -0.50
N ASP A 87 2.00 -4.62 -0.14
CA ASP A 87 1.68 -4.96 1.25
C ASP A 87 2.73 -5.86 1.89
N LYS A 88 3.13 -6.94 1.19
CA LYS A 88 4.18 -7.85 1.63
C LYS A 88 5.53 -7.14 1.80
N ILE A 89 5.88 -6.23 0.89
CA ILE A 89 7.10 -5.41 0.99
C ILE A 89 7.05 -4.55 2.25
N ARG A 90 5.94 -3.85 2.49
CA ARG A 90 5.73 -2.97 3.65
C ARG A 90 5.85 -3.75 4.95
N PHE A 91 5.07 -4.84 5.10
CA PHE A 91 5.10 -5.66 6.31
C PHE A 91 6.45 -6.37 6.49
N GLY A 92 7.04 -6.89 5.42
CA GLY A 92 8.32 -7.56 5.47
C GLY A 92 9.46 -6.64 5.91
N LEU A 93 9.51 -5.39 5.43
CA LEU A 93 10.51 -4.42 5.86
C LEU A 93 10.26 -3.95 7.30
N MET A 94 9.00 -3.72 7.68
CA MET A 94 8.66 -3.39 9.06
C MET A 94 9.14 -4.49 10.01
N TYR A 95 8.89 -5.76 9.69
CA TYR A 95 9.27 -6.87 10.55
C TYR A 95 10.77 -7.13 10.61
N LYS A 96 11.48 -6.95 9.49
CA LYS A 96 12.93 -7.22 9.43
C LYS A 96 13.80 -6.09 9.95
N MET A 97 13.30 -4.86 9.99
CA MET A 97 14.12 -3.69 10.38
C MET A 97 13.60 -3.02 11.65
N VAL A 98 12.31 -2.71 11.73
CA VAL A 98 11.76 -1.91 12.84
C VAL A 98 11.68 -2.72 14.12
N PHE A 99 11.10 -3.92 14.07
CA PHE A 99 10.93 -4.73 15.30
C PHE A 99 12.27 -5.10 15.95
N PRO A 100 13.29 -5.61 15.24
CA PRO A 100 14.60 -5.86 15.83
C PRO A 100 15.23 -4.62 16.43
N MET A 101 15.05 -3.46 15.78
CA MET A 101 15.58 -2.19 16.25
C MET A 101 14.90 -1.70 17.53
N ILE A 102 13.58 -1.80 17.63
CA ILE A 102 12.85 -1.51 18.86
C ILE A 102 13.31 -2.45 19.97
N GLY A 103 13.48 -3.75 19.67
CA GLY A 103 14.02 -4.73 20.61
C GLY A 103 15.40 -4.32 21.15
N LEU A 104 16.33 -3.96 20.24
CA LEU A 104 17.66 -3.47 20.61
C LEU A 104 17.58 -2.21 21.50
N ALA A 105 16.75 -1.24 21.13
CA ALA A 105 16.56 -0.02 21.90
C ALA A 105 16.05 -0.30 23.32
N MET A 106 15.09 -1.22 23.47
CA MET A 106 14.59 -1.65 24.78
C MET A 106 15.68 -2.34 25.62
N ILE A 107 16.45 -3.24 25.01
CA ILE A 107 17.56 -3.92 25.70
C ILE A 107 18.59 -2.90 26.20
N LEU A 108 18.97 -1.94 25.36
CA LEU A 108 19.92 -0.89 25.75
C LEU A 108 19.36 -0.04 26.89
N ALA A 109 18.08 0.38 26.81
CA ALA A 109 17.43 1.15 27.87
C ALA A 109 17.43 0.40 29.23
N LEU A 110 17.20 -0.92 29.21
CA LEU A 110 17.30 -1.75 30.41
C LEU A 110 18.72 -1.80 30.97
N ILE A 111 19.75 -1.95 30.11
CA ILE A 111 21.16 -1.96 30.55
C ILE A 111 21.54 -0.63 31.21
N PHE A 112 21.19 0.50 30.60
CA PHE A 112 21.45 1.83 31.18
C PHE A 112 20.72 2.06 32.51
N SER A 113 19.57 1.41 32.71
CA SER A 113 18.79 1.56 33.95
C SER A 113 19.33 0.67 35.07
N SER A 114 19.78 -0.55 34.76
CA SER A 114 20.21 -1.55 35.75
C SER A 114 21.66 -1.41 36.20
N VAL A 115 22.50 -0.70 35.45
CA VAL A 115 23.94 -0.56 35.77
C VAL A 115 24.22 0.85 36.28
N GLU A 116 24.46 1.01 37.58
CA GLU A 116 24.68 2.30 38.24
C GLU A 116 25.78 3.15 37.57
N SER A 117 26.87 2.54 37.13
CA SER A 117 27.98 3.26 36.47
C SER A 117 27.61 3.87 35.11
N LEU A 118 26.56 3.33 34.46
CA LEU A 118 26.08 3.77 33.15
C LEU A 118 24.91 4.77 33.24
N GLN A 119 24.26 4.90 34.40
CA GLN A 119 23.11 5.80 34.57
C GLN A 119 23.44 7.26 34.25
N GLN A 120 24.64 7.73 34.58
CA GLN A 120 25.10 9.10 34.25
C GLN A 120 25.16 9.36 32.73
N TYR A 121 25.26 8.32 31.91
CA TYR A 121 25.29 8.42 30.45
C TYR A 121 23.94 8.12 29.79
N GLN A 122 22.90 7.84 30.58
CA GLN A 122 21.60 7.41 30.07
C GLN A 122 21.01 8.41 29.05
N SER A 123 21.08 9.72 29.34
CA SER A 123 20.58 10.75 28.42
C SER A 123 21.33 10.75 27.09
N TYR A 124 22.67 10.64 27.11
CA TYR A 124 23.49 10.56 25.90
C TYR A 124 23.22 9.26 25.12
N GLY A 125 23.04 8.14 25.83
CA GLY A 125 22.67 6.86 25.24
C GLY A 125 21.32 6.89 24.53
N LEU A 126 20.29 7.49 25.17
CA LEU A 126 18.97 7.66 24.57
C LEU A 126 19.01 8.55 23.32
N ILE A 127 19.78 9.64 23.34
CA ILE A 127 19.98 10.50 22.17
C ILE A 127 20.65 9.71 21.04
N GLY A 128 21.68 8.91 21.34
CA GLY A 128 22.36 8.06 20.37
C GLY A 128 21.41 7.04 19.73
N ILE A 129 20.60 6.35 20.54
CA ILE A 129 19.60 5.39 20.07
C ILE A 129 18.57 6.08 19.17
N LEU A 130 18.08 7.26 19.56
CA LEU A 130 17.12 8.02 18.77
C LEU A 130 17.70 8.41 17.41
N ALA A 131 18.96 8.86 17.36
CA ALA A 131 19.65 9.16 16.11
C ALA A 131 19.76 7.93 15.20
N ILE A 132 20.12 6.77 15.75
CA ILE A 132 20.20 5.51 15.00
C ILE A 132 18.81 5.14 14.45
N VAL A 133 17.76 5.20 15.29
CA VAL A 133 16.36 4.91 14.88
C VAL A 133 15.93 5.79 13.70
N LEU A 134 16.24 7.08 13.74
CA LEU A 134 15.93 8.00 12.65
C LEU A 134 16.65 7.62 11.36
N ILE A 135 17.95 7.33 11.42
CA ILE A 135 18.74 6.93 10.25
C ILE A 135 18.19 5.64 9.64
N THR A 136 17.91 4.62 10.46
CA THR A 136 17.35 3.36 9.97
C THR A 136 15.95 3.55 9.38
N ASN A 137 15.12 4.41 9.96
CA ASN A 137 13.80 4.72 9.41
C ASN A 137 13.92 5.39 8.02
N MET A 138 14.87 6.32 7.84
CA MET A 138 15.15 6.95 6.55
C MET A 138 15.57 5.90 5.50
N VAL A 139 16.52 5.03 5.84
CA VAL A 139 16.98 3.96 4.96
C VAL A 139 15.84 3.00 4.62
N GLN A 140 15.07 2.56 5.61
CA GLN A 140 13.92 1.69 5.42
C GLN A 140 12.89 2.32 4.48
N THR A 141 12.55 3.59 4.69
CA THR A 141 11.58 4.32 3.86
C THR A 141 12.06 4.41 2.42
N SER A 142 13.34 4.71 2.20
CA SER A 142 13.96 4.74 0.87
C SER A 142 13.90 3.38 0.18
N LEU A 143 14.29 2.30 0.89
CA LEU A 143 14.25 0.94 0.37
C LEU A 143 12.82 0.47 0.06
N MET A 144 11.85 0.79 0.93
CA MET A 144 10.44 0.49 0.73
C MET A 144 9.92 1.15 -0.55
N ARG A 145 10.18 2.47 -0.72
CA ARG A 145 9.77 3.22 -1.91
C ARG A 145 10.37 2.61 -3.18
N LYS A 146 11.66 2.31 -3.19
CA LYS A 146 12.34 1.68 -4.34
C LYS A 146 11.72 0.33 -4.71
N LYS A 147 11.45 -0.54 -3.72
CA LYS A 147 10.86 -1.86 -3.97
C LYS A 147 9.42 -1.78 -4.47
N ILE A 148 8.62 -0.85 -3.94
CA ILE A 148 7.25 -0.62 -4.41
C ILE A 148 7.27 -0.06 -5.83
N GLU A 149 8.17 0.87 -6.15
CA GLU A 149 8.26 1.43 -7.51
C GLU A 149 8.75 0.40 -8.55
N ALA A 150 9.67 -0.48 -8.16
CA ALA A 150 10.08 -1.60 -9.00
C ALA A 150 8.89 -2.53 -9.30
N ALA A 151 8.12 -2.91 -8.27
CA ALA A 151 6.91 -3.73 -8.44
C ALA A 151 5.86 -3.02 -9.32
N ARG A 152 5.70 -1.70 -9.16
CA ARG A 152 4.79 -0.89 -9.98
C ARG A 152 5.21 -0.89 -11.45
N THR A 153 6.50 -0.69 -11.71
CA THR A 153 7.06 -0.67 -13.06
C THR A 153 6.87 -2.01 -13.76
N GLU A 154 7.12 -3.10 -13.05
CA GLU A 154 6.89 -4.47 -13.53
C GLU A 154 5.40 -4.69 -13.88
N SER A 155 4.49 -4.30 -13.00
CA SER A 155 3.05 -4.40 -13.26
C SER A 155 2.62 -3.56 -14.47
N ILE A 156 3.11 -2.33 -14.61
CA ILE A 156 2.82 -1.50 -15.80
C ILE A 156 3.34 -2.17 -17.07
N LYS A 157 4.52 -2.78 -17.04
CA LYS A 157 5.06 -3.52 -18.19
C LYS A 157 4.15 -4.69 -18.57
N SER A 158 3.68 -5.46 -17.59
CA SER A 158 2.73 -6.56 -17.83
C SER A 158 1.40 -6.08 -18.40
N ILE A 159 0.87 -4.95 -17.92
CA ILE A 159 -0.36 -4.35 -18.45
C ILE A 159 -0.17 -3.91 -19.89
N LYS A 160 0.96 -3.26 -20.22
CA LYS A 160 1.28 -2.86 -21.60
C LYS A 160 1.34 -4.06 -22.54
N LEU A 161 1.88 -5.19 -22.10
CA LEU A 161 1.88 -6.42 -22.90
C LEU A 161 0.45 -6.95 -23.11
N ILE A 162 -0.35 -7.05 -22.05
CA ILE A 162 -1.76 -7.53 -22.14
C ILE A 162 -2.59 -6.67 -23.09
N VAL A 163 -2.47 -5.34 -23.00
CA VAL A 163 -3.25 -4.40 -23.81
C VAL A 163 -2.68 -4.27 -25.22
N GLY A 164 -1.37 -4.42 -25.38
CA GLY A 164 -0.69 -4.41 -26.68
C GLY A 164 -0.93 -5.67 -27.50
N GLU A 165 -1.07 -6.84 -26.85
CA GLU A 165 -1.48 -8.11 -27.49
C GLU A 165 -2.97 -8.14 -27.88
N ALA A 166 -3.79 -7.27 -27.30
CA ALA A 166 -5.21 -7.16 -27.60
C ALA A 166 -5.52 -6.27 -28.83
N LYS A 167 -4.49 -5.75 -29.50
CA LYS A 167 -4.57 -4.98 -30.75
C LYS A 167 -3.96 -5.78 -31.90
#